data_AF-A0A3D4DN73-F1
#
_entry.id   AF-A0A3D4DN73-F1
#
_cell.length_a   1.000
_cell.length_b   1.000
_cell.length_c   1.000
_cell.angle_alpha   90.00
_cell.angle_beta   90.00
_cell.angle_gamma   90.00
#
_symmetry.space_group_name_H-M   'P 1'
#
loop_
_entity.id
_entity.type
_entity.pdbx_description
1 polymer ?
#
loop_
_entity_poly.entity_id
_entity_poly.type
_entity_poly.pdbx_seq_one_letter_code
_entity_poly.pdbx_strand_id
1 'polypeptide(L)' 'AIGNVAESASANVFMVKDGVLLTPVANGTFLSGITRARHIVNARAVGIEVRETVLSFEDFEVADEVFLSGNM' A
#
# COMPACT_ATOMS: atom_id res chain seq x y z
N ALA A 1 -15.43 -1.08 -13.20
CA ALA A 1 -14.53 -1.09 -12.02
C ALA A 1 -15.09 -0.12 -10.99
N ILE A 2 -14.90 -0.37 -9.69
CA ILE A 2 -15.40 0.48 -8.59
C ILE A 2 -14.50 1.68 -8.27
N GLY A 3 -13.39 1.87 -8.99
CA GLY A 3 -12.55 3.08 -8.93
C GLY A 3 -11.42 3.08 -7.89
N ASN A 4 -11.27 2.01 -7.10
CA ASN A 4 -10.25 1.94 -6.05
C ASN A 4 -8.84 1.68 -6.61
N VAL A 5 -7.84 2.15 -5.89
CA VAL A 5 -6.43 1.94 -6.18
C VAL A 5 -6.03 0.49 -5.92
N ALA A 6 -5.33 -0.12 -6.89
CA ALA A 6 -4.87 -1.50 -6.82
C ALA A 6 -3.33 -1.57 -6.75
N GLU A 7 -2.65 -1.27 -7.87
CA GLU A 7 -1.20 -1.19 -7.97
C GLU A 7 -0.78 -0.30 -9.15
N SER A 8 0.52 -0.04 -9.28
CA SER A 8 1.10 0.52 -10.51
C SER A 8 1.35 -0.59 -11.54
N ALA A 9 1.85 -0.26 -12.73
CA ALA A 9 2.08 -1.25 -13.79
C ALA A 9 3.00 -2.43 -13.39
N SER A 10 3.91 -2.25 -12.43
CA SER A 10 4.90 -3.26 -12.05
C SER A 10 5.24 -3.30 -10.55
N ALA A 11 4.52 -2.55 -9.71
CA ALA A 11 4.85 -2.40 -8.30
C ALA A 11 3.60 -2.11 -7.46
N ASN A 12 3.57 -2.66 -6.25
CA ASN A 12 2.54 -2.32 -5.26
C ASN A 12 2.75 -0.92 -4.71
N VAL A 13 1.66 -0.29 -4.29
CA VAL A 13 1.66 1.09 -3.77
C VAL A 13 1.39 1.11 -2.27
N PHE A 14 2.04 2.05 -1.60
CA PHE A 14 1.82 2.41 -0.21
C PHE A 14 1.59 3.91 -0.09
N MET A 15 0.79 4.30 0.90
CA MET A 15 0.70 5.68 1.38
C MET A 15 0.92 5.72 2.90
N VAL A 16 1.36 6.88 3.40
CA VAL A 16 1.39 7.18 4.82
C VAL A 16 0.39 8.29 5.11
N LYS A 17 -0.42 8.12 6.15
CA LYS A 17 -1.26 9.19 6.69
C LYS A 17 -1.27 9.18 8.20
N ASP A 18 -0.95 10.32 8.81
CA ASP A 18 -0.92 10.52 10.27
C ASP A 18 -0.08 9.43 10.99
N GLY A 19 1.03 9.05 10.37
CA GLY A 19 1.95 8.01 10.89
C GLY A 19 1.50 6.55 10.67
N VAL A 20 0.36 6.32 10.01
CA VAL A 20 -0.12 4.97 9.65
C VAL A 20 0.31 4.64 8.23
N LEU A 21 0.90 3.46 8.02
CA LEU A 21 1.21 2.93 6.70
C LEU A 21 0.00 2.19 6.14
N LEU A 22 -0.51 2.62 4.98
CA LEU A 22 -1.63 1.99 4.30
C LEU A 22 -1.22 1.42 2.94
N THR A 23 -1.83 0.32 2.56
CA THR A 23 -1.68 -0.28 1.23
C THR A 23 -2.96 -1.00 0.83
N PRO A 24 -3.29 -1.09 -0.48
CA PRO A 24 -4.48 -1.81 -0.94
C PRO A 24 -4.53 -3.23 -0.36
N VAL A 25 -5.69 -3.64 0.15
CA VAL A 25 -5.93 -5.01 0.61
C VAL A 25 -5.94 -5.97 -0.57
N ALA A 26 -5.18 -7.06 -0.47
CA ALA A 26 -5.14 -8.07 -1.52
C ALA A 26 -6.53 -8.69 -1.70
N ASN A 27 -7.10 -8.55 -2.90
CA ASN A 27 -8.46 -8.98 -3.23
C ASN A 27 -8.54 -9.81 -4.53
N GLY A 28 -7.38 -10.18 -5.10
CA GLY A 28 -7.28 -10.96 -6.34
C GLY A 28 -7.27 -10.14 -7.63
N THR A 29 -7.30 -8.79 -7.57
CA THR A 29 -7.26 -7.93 -8.76
C THR A 29 -5.88 -7.35 -9.08
N PHE A 30 -4.86 -7.67 -8.28
CA PHE A 30 -3.48 -7.22 -8.43
C PHE A 30 -2.52 -8.22 -7.77
N LEU A 31 -1.23 -8.10 -8.06
CA LEU A 31 -0.22 -9.00 -7.51
C LEU A 31 -0.01 -8.74 -6.01
N SER A 32 -0.25 -9.73 -5.16
CA SER A 32 0.15 -9.67 -3.75
C SER A 32 1.67 -9.86 -3.62
N GLY A 33 2.43 -8.79 -3.82
CA GLY A 33 3.88 -8.84 -4.00
C GLY A 33 4.66 -9.23 -2.74
N ILE A 34 5.73 -10.00 -2.92
CA ILE A 34 6.61 -10.44 -1.83
C ILE A 34 7.36 -9.25 -1.18
N THR A 35 7.73 -8.24 -1.97
CA THR A 35 8.38 -7.01 -1.47
C THR A 35 7.41 -6.20 -0.60
N ARG A 36 6.15 -6.08 -1.03
CA ARG A 36 5.06 -5.48 -0.24
C ARG A 36 4.92 -6.20 1.10
N ALA A 37 4.82 -7.53 1.08
CA ALA A 37 4.72 -8.33 2.31
C ALA A 37 5.92 -8.10 3.25
N ARG A 38 7.14 -7.99 2.70
CA ARG A 38 8.34 -7.70 3.49
C ARG A 38 8.30 -6.31 4.14
N HIS A 39 7.85 -5.28 3.42
CA HIS A 39 7.68 -3.95 3.99
C HIS A 39 6.66 -3.92 5.13
N ILE A 40 5.51 -4.61 4.96
CA ILE A 40 4.49 -4.73 6.01
C ILE A 40 5.08 -5.35 7.29
N VAL A 41 5.82 -6.46 7.15
CA VAL A 41 6.48 -7.13 8.28
C VAL A 41 7.50 -6.21 8.96
N ASN A 42 8.36 -5.56 8.18
CA ASN A 42 9.39 -4.67 8.73
C ASN A 42 8.80 -3.45 9.44
N ALA A 43 7.78 -2.82 8.86
CA ALA A 43 7.10 -1.66 9.45
C ALA A 43 6.45 -2.03 10.80
N ARG A 44 5.72 -3.15 10.84
CA ARG A 44 5.16 -3.68 12.10
C ARG A 44 6.25 -3.96 13.14
N ALA A 45 7.40 -4.49 12.72
CA ALA A 45 8.51 -4.82 13.62
C ALA A 45 9.17 -3.58 14.28
N VAL A 46 9.05 -2.39 13.68
CA VAL A 46 9.55 -1.13 14.25
C VAL A 46 8.44 -0.28 14.90
N GLY A 47 7.26 -0.85 15.10
CA GLY A 47 6.15 -0.18 15.79
C GLY A 47 5.29 0.74 14.92
N ILE A 48 5.40 0.67 13.59
CA ILE A 48 4.52 1.40 12.68
C ILE A 48 3.21 0.63 12.52
N GLU A 49 2.08 1.33 12.68
CA GLU A 49 0.77 0.75 12.39
C GLU A 49 0.64 0.53 10.88
N VAL A 50 0.21 -0.67 10.48
CA VAL A 50 0.02 -1.03 9.07
C VAL A 50 -1.40 -1.50 8.82
N ARG A 51 -2.12 -0.79 7.95
CA ARG A 51 -3.48 -1.11 7.52
C ARG A 51 -3.52 -1.55 6.06
N GLU A 52 -3.96 -2.79 5.85
CA GLU A 52 -4.32 -3.29 4.52
C GLU A 52 -5.80 -3.01 4.32
N THR A 53 -6.16 -2.05 3.45
CA THR A 53 -7.53 -1.56 3.31
C THR A 53 -7.88 -1.24 1.85
N VAL A 54 -9.14 -0.97 1.56
CA VAL A 54 -9.55 -0.35 0.31
C VAL A 54 -9.13 1.13 0.34
N LEU A 55 -8.50 1.60 -0.74
CA LEU A 55 -8.05 2.99 -0.89
C LEU A 55 -8.60 3.58 -2.20
N SER A 56 -9.15 4.79 -2.14
CA SER A 56 -9.59 5.57 -3.30
C SER A 56 -8.47 6.46 -3.83
N PHE A 57 -8.69 7.17 -4.93
CA PHE A 57 -7.71 8.14 -5.43
C PHE A 57 -7.62 9.37 -4.50
N GLU A 58 -8.75 9.81 -3.94
CA GLU A 58 -8.80 10.94 -3.01
C GLU A 58 -7.99 10.67 -1.73
N ASP A 59 -7.91 9.42 -1.26
CA ASP A 59 -7.03 9.04 -0.13
C ASP A 59 -5.57 9.41 -0.42
N PHE A 60 -5.10 9.16 -1.66
CA PHE A 60 -3.74 9.48 -2.08
C PHE A 60 -3.50 10.98 -2.30
N GLU A 61 -4.54 11.75 -2.63
CA GLU A 61 -4.41 13.22 -2.77
C GLU A 61 -4.08 13.91 -1.44
N VAL A 62 -4.49 13.31 -0.32
CA VAL A 62 -4.29 13.85 1.03
C VAL A 62 -3.23 13.07 1.83
N ALA A 63 -2.53 12.13 1.21
CA ALA A 63 -1.46 11.35 1.82
C ALA A 63 -0.27 12.27 2.20
N ASP A 64 0.38 11.96 3.31
CA ASP A 64 1.59 12.68 3.72
C ASP A 64 2.81 12.19 2.91
N GLU A 65 2.85 10.88 2.60
CA GLU A 65 3.87 10.26 1.75
C GLU A 65 3.26 9.17 0.86
N VAL A 66 3.85 8.93 -0.32
CA VAL A 66 3.48 7.83 -1.24
C VAL A 66 4.75 7.19 -1.78
N PHE A 67 4.81 5.86 -1.81
CA PHE A 67 5.92 5.14 -2.43
C PHE A 67 5.46 3.84 -3.08
N LEU A 68 6.32 3.32 -3.96
CA LEU A 68 6.13 2.05 -4.67
C LEU A 68 7.11 1.01 -4.15
N SER A 69 6.69 -0.25 -4.13
CA SER A 69 7.54 -1.38 -3.81
C SER A 69 7.41 -2.47 -4.87
N GLY A 70 8.54 -2.95 -5.37
CA GLY A 70 8.63 -4.02 -6.35
C GLY A 70 10.05 -4.55 -6.42
N ASN A 71 10.21 -5.74 -6.99
CA ASN A 71 11.51 -6.26 -7.36
C ASN A 71 11.67 -6.16 -8.88
N MET A 72 12.89 -5.88 -9.35
CA MET A 72 13.22 -5.94 -10.78
C MET A 72 13.53 -7.36 -11.24
#